data_AF-A0A1I7GX25-F1
#
_entry.id   AF-A0A1I7GX25-F1
#
_cell.length_a   1.000
_cell.length_b   1.000
_cell.length_c   1.000
_cell.angle_alpha   90.00
_cell.angle_beta   90.00
_cell.angle_gamma   90.00
#
_symmetry.space_group_name_H-M   'P 1'
#
loop_
_entity.id
_entity.type
_entity.pdbx_description
1 polymer ?
#
loop_
_entity_poly.entity_id
_entity_poly.type
_entity_poly.pdbx_seq_one_letter_code
_entity_poly.pdbx_strand_id
1 'polypeptide(L)'
;MTITQEMELITLLSDVLSVLDGDIIQGLSPEARGLTRQKLIGQLQEDSASFSEGDMILLTYFNDSIQLLQTISDEDFQTVLEEQIALIDLKQGQSIFQELDDQQLIRLGEQLKAKSLKTTAEEEKTVSFLNRFFKPFH
;
A
#
# COMPACT_ATOMS: atom_id res chain seq x y z
N MET A 1 -4.62 11.69 6.49
CA MET A 1 -4.18 10.46 7.21
C MET A 1 -3.07 10.73 8.25
N THR A 2 -3.07 10.05 9.40
CA THR A 2 -1.97 10.04 10.39
C THR A 2 -0.84 9.08 10.00
N ILE A 3 0.36 9.23 10.57
CA ILE A 3 1.49 8.31 10.29
C ILE A 3 1.14 6.88 10.68
N THR A 4 0.47 6.67 11.82
CA THR A 4 0.06 5.34 12.27
C THR A 4 -0.87 4.68 11.25
N GLN A 5 -1.93 5.39 10.84
CA GLN A 5 -2.87 4.89 9.82
C GLN A 5 -2.17 4.59 8.49
N GLU A 6 -1.20 5.42 8.10
CA GLU A 6 -0.41 5.23 6.87
C GLU A 6 0.41 3.93 6.93
N MET A 7 1.10 3.67 8.05
CA MET A 7 1.88 2.44 8.24
C MET A 7 1.01 1.19 8.31
N GLU A 8 -0.14 1.28 8.98
CA GLU A 8 -1.12 0.19 9.03
C GLU A 8 -1.69 -0.10 7.64
N LEU A 9 -1.99 0.93 6.85
CA LEU A 9 -2.49 0.78 5.49
C LEU A 9 -1.43 0.18 4.55
N ILE A 10 -0.17 0.59 4.69
CA ILE A 10 0.95 -0.01 3.93
C ILE A 10 1.08 -1.49 4.25
N THR A 11 0.96 -1.86 5.53
CA THR A 11 1.03 -3.27 5.96
C THR A 11 -0.11 -4.07 5.32
N LEU A 12 -1.34 -3.59 5.45
CA LEU A 12 -2.52 -4.22 4.85
C LEU A 12 -2.40 -4.37 3.33
N LEU A 13 -1.97 -3.31 2.63
CA LEU A 13 -1.80 -3.36 1.18
C LEU A 13 -0.65 -4.27 0.76
N SER A 14 0.40 -4.43 1.57
CA SER A 14 1.48 -5.38 1.27
C SER A 14 0.97 -6.81 1.23
N ASP A 15 0.06 -7.17 2.16
CA ASP A 15 -0.58 -8.49 2.23
C ASP A 15 -1.51 -8.75 1.02
N VAL A 16 -2.17 -7.71 0.51
CA VAL A 16 -3.21 -7.82 -0.53
C VAL A 16 -2.64 -7.72 -1.96
N LEU A 17 -1.61 -6.89 -2.15
CA LEU A 17 -1.14 -6.52 -3.49
C LEU A 17 -0.03 -7.43 -4.02
N SER A 18 0.74 -8.07 -3.14
CA SER A 18 1.94 -8.82 -3.54
C SER A 18 1.61 -10.28 -3.81
N VAL A 19 2.04 -10.82 -4.94
CA VAL A 19 2.12 -12.27 -5.15
C VAL A 19 3.50 -12.72 -4.70
N LEU A 20 3.55 -13.63 -3.73
CA LEU A 20 4.80 -14.10 -3.12
C LEU A 20 5.08 -15.57 -3.46
N ASP A 21 6.37 -15.90 -3.64
CA ASP A 21 6.92 -17.26 -3.58
C ASP A 21 7.94 -17.30 -2.45
N GLY A 22 7.51 -17.80 -1.28
CA GLY A 22 8.27 -17.63 -0.05
C GLY A 22 8.41 -16.15 0.30
N ASP A 23 9.64 -15.66 0.38
CA ASP A 23 9.95 -14.26 0.61
C ASP A 23 10.15 -13.46 -0.69
N ILE A 24 10.08 -14.09 -1.87
CA ILE A 24 10.31 -13.44 -3.17
C ILE A 24 9.02 -12.86 -3.74
N ILE A 25 9.06 -11.59 -4.14
CA ILE A 25 7.96 -10.93 -4.86
C ILE A 25 7.92 -11.43 -6.30
N GLN A 26 6.89 -12.18 -6.67
CA GLN A 26 6.64 -12.63 -8.04
C GLN A 26 6.00 -11.54 -8.91
N GLY A 27 5.28 -10.62 -8.29
CA GLY A 27 4.65 -9.48 -8.95
C GLY A 27 3.43 -8.97 -8.20
N LEU A 28 2.56 -8.28 -8.94
CA LEU A 28 1.31 -7.74 -8.42
C LEU A 28 0.15 -8.72 -8.58
N SER A 29 -0.75 -8.69 -7.60
CA SER A 29 -2.07 -9.29 -7.70
C SER A 29 -2.83 -8.75 -8.92
N PRO A 30 -3.54 -9.59 -9.71
CA PRO A 30 -4.28 -9.15 -10.88
C PRO A 30 -5.29 -8.01 -10.60
N GLU A 31 -5.86 -8.01 -9.41
CA GLU A 31 -6.88 -7.04 -8.98
C GLU A 31 -6.28 -5.71 -8.48
N ALA A 32 -4.96 -5.65 -8.26
CA ALA A 32 -4.28 -4.52 -7.61
C ALA A 32 -4.61 -3.16 -8.24
N ARG A 33 -4.58 -3.06 -9.57
CA ARG A 33 -4.81 -1.79 -10.30
C ARG A 33 -6.28 -1.36 -10.31
N GLY A 34 -7.21 -2.26 -10.00
CA GLY A 34 -8.64 -2.00 -9.93
C GLY A 34 -9.17 -1.98 -8.50
N LEU A 35 -8.29 -2.10 -7.50
CA LEU A 35 -8.64 -2.13 -6.09
C LEU A 35 -9.11 -0.73 -5.66
N THR A 36 -10.22 -0.69 -4.94
CA THR A 36 -10.72 0.53 -4.30
C THR A 36 -10.88 0.24 -2.81
N ARG A 37 -10.89 1.30 -1.99
CA ARG A 37 -11.10 1.19 -0.54
C ARG A 37 -12.35 0.39 -0.21
N GLN A 38 -13.45 0.64 -0.92
CA GLN A 38 -14.71 -0.08 -0.74
C GLN A 38 -14.66 -1.54 -1.17
N LYS A 39 -13.94 -1.86 -2.26
CA LYS A 39 -13.73 -3.26 -2.66
C LYS A 39 -12.93 -4.02 -1.62
N LEU A 40 -11.88 -3.40 -1.07
CA LEU A 40 -11.08 -4.03 -0.02
C LEU A 40 -11.89 -4.24 1.26
N ILE A 41 -12.72 -3.27 1.67
CA ILE A 41 -13.65 -3.46 2.80
C ILE A 41 -14.57 -4.65 2.54
N GLY A 42 -15.17 -4.75 1.35
CA GLY A 42 -16.05 -5.87 0.98
C GLY A 42 -15.33 -7.21 1.04
N GLN A 43 -14.12 -7.29 0.48
CA GLN A 43 -13.30 -8.50 0.51
C GLN A 43 -12.97 -8.93 1.94
N LEU A 44 -12.54 -8.00 2.80
CA LEU A 44 -12.25 -8.31 4.22
C LEU A 44 -13.50 -8.78 4.97
N GLN A 45 -14.68 -8.27 4.64
CA GLN A 45 -15.95 -8.73 5.22
C GLN A 45 -16.31 -10.14 4.77
N GLU A 46 -16.13 -10.45 3.48
CA GLU A 46 -16.34 -11.78 2.91
C GLU A 46 -15.35 -12.80 3.49
N ASP A 47 -14.07 -12.44 3.61
CA ASP A 47 -13.03 -13.27 4.19
C ASP A 47 -13.31 -13.54 5.68
N SER A 48 -13.65 -12.50 6.45
CA SER A 48 -14.00 -12.61 7.87
C SER A 48 -15.17 -13.57 8.13
N ALA A 49 -16.17 -13.59 7.24
CA ALA A 49 -17.32 -14.49 7.34
C ALA A 49 -16.95 -15.99 7.21
N SER A 50 -15.75 -16.30 6.71
CA SER A 50 -15.26 -17.68 6.60
C SER A 50 -14.68 -18.22 7.92
N PHE A 51 -14.50 -17.37 8.92
CA PHE A 51 -13.91 -17.73 10.21
C PHE A 51 -14.98 -17.93 11.30
N SER A 52 -14.66 -18.80 12.26
CA SER A 52 -15.53 -19.07 13.40
C SER A 52 -15.28 -18.05 14.52
N GLU A 53 -16.22 -17.89 15.45
CA GLU A 53 -16.03 -17.03 16.64
C GLU A 53 -14.82 -17.43 17.50
N GLY A 54 -14.33 -18.67 17.36
CA GLY A 54 -13.11 -19.15 18.04
C GLY A 54 -11.82 -18.56 17.47
N ASP A 55 -11.84 -18.02 16.25
CA ASP A 55 -10.67 -17.49 15.52
C ASP A 55 -10.42 -16.02 15.86
N MET A 56 -10.43 -15.69 17.16
CA MET A 56 -10.47 -14.30 17.67
C MET A 56 -9.35 -13.40 17.12
N ILE A 57 -8.14 -13.94 16.94
CA ILE A 57 -7.00 -13.18 16.41
C ILE A 57 -7.26 -12.73 14.97
N LEU A 58 -7.75 -13.63 14.12
CA LEU A 58 -8.05 -13.33 12.72
C LEU A 58 -9.23 -12.38 12.61
N LEU A 59 -10.29 -12.61 13.39
CA LEU A 59 -11.44 -11.70 13.46
C LEU A 59 -11.04 -10.30 13.92
N THR A 60 -10.07 -10.18 14.83
CA THR A 60 -9.54 -8.89 15.28
C THR A 60 -8.79 -8.20 14.15
N TYR A 61 -7.90 -8.91 13.44
CA TYR A 61 -7.21 -8.38 12.27
C TYR A 61 -8.17 -7.83 11.21
N PHE A 62 -9.23 -8.58 10.86
CA PHE A 62 -10.23 -8.12 9.89
C PHE A 62 -10.98 -6.89 10.39
N ASN A 63 -11.42 -6.88 11.66
CA ASN A 63 -12.15 -5.75 12.23
C ASN A 63 -11.28 -4.48 12.29
N ASP A 64 -10.04 -4.60 12.73
CA ASP A 64 -9.09 -3.48 12.82
C ASP A 64 -8.79 -2.93 11.41
N SER A 65 -8.56 -3.82 10.43
CA SER A 65 -8.34 -3.44 9.03
C SER A 65 -9.55 -2.72 8.43
N ILE A 66 -10.77 -3.20 8.69
CA ILE A 66 -12.00 -2.55 8.23
C ILE A 66 -12.17 -1.19 8.90
N GLN A 67 -11.92 -1.08 10.21
CA GLN A 67 -12.00 0.19 10.93
C GLN A 67 -11.00 1.21 10.38
N LEU A 68 -9.75 0.80 10.14
CA LEU A 68 -8.75 1.64 9.48
C LEU A 68 -9.29 2.20 8.16
N LEU A 69 -9.77 1.32 7.27
CA LEU A 69 -10.29 1.71 5.95
C LEU A 69 -11.53 2.61 6.02
N GLN A 70 -12.31 2.54 7.10
CA GLN A 70 -13.44 3.44 7.33
C GLN A 70 -13.01 4.85 7.79
N THR A 71 -11.82 4.98 8.37
CA THR A 71 -11.30 6.26 8.89
C THR A 71 -10.47 7.08 7.89
N ILE A 72 -10.12 6.50 6.74
CA ILE A 72 -9.35 7.16 5.68
C ILE A 72 -10.24 7.53 4.48
N SER A 73 -9.84 8.55 3.73
CA SER A 73 -10.54 8.94 2.50
C SER A 73 -10.16 8.04 1.32
N ASP A 74 -10.96 8.09 0.26
CA ASP A 74 -10.66 7.36 -0.99
C ASP A 74 -9.39 7.91 -1.66
N GLU A 75 -9.13 9.22 -1.56
CA GLU A 75 -7.93 9.87 -2.09
C GLU A 75 -6.65 9.46 -1.33
N ASP A 76 -6.72 9.43 0.00
CA ASP A 76 -5.61 8.96 0.85
C ASP A 76 -5.31 7.49 0.53
N PHE A 77 -6.35 6.65 0.44
CA PHE A 77 -6.20 5.24 0.06
C PHE A 77 -5.55 5.07 -1.32
N GLN A 78 -6.08 5.77 -2.34
CA GLN A 78 -5.59 5.67 -3.71
C GLN A 78 -4.13 6.13 -3.82
N THR A 79 -3.76 7.17 -3.06
CA THR A 79 -2.38 7.67 -3.04
C THR A 79 -1.42 6.60 -2.54
N VAL A 80 -1.74 5.92 -1.43
CA VAL A 80 -0.90 4.86 -0.86
C VAL A 80 -0.90 3.60 -1.73
N LEU A 81 -2.05 3.24 -2.32
CA LEU A 81 -2.17 2.12 -3.26
C LEU A 81 -1.20 2.26 -4.43
N GLU A 82 -1.19 3.41 -5.09
CA GLU A 82 -0.30 3.67 -6.22
C GLU A 82 1.18 3.58 -5.84
N GLU A 83 1.52 4.01 -4.63
CA GLU A 83 2.89 3.97 -4.12
C GLU A 83 3.32 2.54 -3.80
N GLN A 84 2.44 1.74 -3.20
CA GLN A 84 2.71 0.32 -2.95
C GLN A 84 2.84 -0.46 -4.26
N ILE A 85 1.98 -0.19 -5.24
CA ILE A 85 2.09 -0.78 -6.58
C ILE A 85 3.46 -0.48 -7.21
N ALA A 86 3.90 0.78 -7.16
CA ALA A 86 5.21 1.17 -7.69
C ALA A 86 6.38 0.47 -6.97
N LEU A 87 6.30 0.34 -5.63
CA LEU A 87 7.32 -0.37 -4.85
C LEU A 87 7.37 -1.86 -5.17
N ILE A 88 6.23 -2.53 -5.30
CA ILE A 88 6.16 -3.96 -5.64
C ILE A 88 6.71 -4.19 -7.05
N ASP A 89 6.34 -3.35 -8.02
CA ASP A 89 6.88 -3.41 -9.39
C ASP A 89 8.41 -3.26 -9.41
N LEU A 90 8.97 -2.38 -8.56
CA LEU A 90 10.41 -2.21 -8.45
C LEU A 90 11.09 -3.44 -7.85
N LYS A 91 10.48 -4.07 -6.84
CA LYS A 91 11.03 -5.22 -6.11
C LYS A 91 10.71 -6.59 -6.74
N GLN A 92 10.13 -6.62 -7.93
CA GLN A 92 9.81 -7.89 -8.59
C GLN A 92 11.07 -8.75 -8.78
N GLY A 93 10.98 -10.02 -8.38
CA GLY A 93 12.08 -10.99 -8.37
C GLY A 93 13.03 -10.86 -7.18
N GLN A 94 12.77 -9.97 -6.22
CA GLN A 94 13.59 -9.78 -5.03
C GLN A 94 12.85 -10.21 -3.76
N SER A 95 13.63 -10.45 -2.71
CA SER A 95 13.07 -10.72 -1.38
C SER A 95 12.37 -9.48 -0.82
N ILE A 96 11.27 -9.66 -0.10
CA ILE A 96 10.60 -8.60 0.67
C ILE A 96 11.55 -7.94 1.68
N PHE A 97 12.57 -8.66 2.14
CA PHE A 97 13.60 -8.17 3.07
C PHE A 97 14.78 -7.48 2.38
N GLN A 98 14.85 -7.55 1.05
CA GLN A 98 15.92 -6.91 0.30
C GLN A 98 15.65 -5.40 0.18
N GLU A 99 16.69 -4.62 0.48
CA GLU A 99 16.70 -3.17 0.23
C GLU A 99 16.73 -2.86 -1.27
N LEU A 100 16.25 -1.69 -1.64
CA LEU A 100 16.32 -1.23 -3.02
C LEU A 100 17.78 -0.93 -3.39
N ASP A 101 18.22 -1.41 -4.55
CA ASP A 101 19.52 -1.04 -5.12
C ASP A 101 19.52 0.40 -5.65
N ASP A 102 20.71 0.92 -5.96
CA ASP A 102 20.88 2.29 -6.45
C ASP A 102 20.03 2.60 -7.71
N GLN A 103 19.88 1.64 -8.62
CA GLN A 103 19.09 1.84 -9.84
C GLN A 103 17.60 1.89 -9.51
N GLN A 104 17.14 1.04 -8.59
CA GLN A 104 15.76 1.03 -8.11
C GLN A 104 15.44 2.32 -7.33
N LEU A 105 16.36 2.81 -6.50
CA LEU A 105 16.23 4.09 -5.79
C LEU A 105 16.15 5.27 -6.76
N ILE A 106 16.96 5.28 -7.82
CA ILE A 106 16.88 6.31 -8.88
C ILE A 106 15.52 6.28 -9.56
N ARG A 107 15.03 5.10 -9.97
CA ARG A 107 13.72 4.94 -10.60
C ARG A 107 12.58 5.39 -9.69
N LEU A 108 12.64 5.03 -8.41
CA LEU A 108 11.69 5.48 -7.41
C LEU A 108 11.69 7.02 -7.31
N GLY A 109 12.87 7.63 -7.25
CA GLY A 109 13.03 9.09 -7.24
C GLY A 109 12.45 9.77 -8.48
N GLU A 110 12.59 9.18 -9.66
CA GLU A 110 11.98 9.68 -10.90
C GLU A 110 10.45 9.61 -10.87
N GLN A 111 9.89 8.49 -10.39
CA GLN A 111 8.45 8.31 -10.22
C GLN A 111 7.86 9.34 -9.25
N LEU A 112 8.55 9.62 -8.15
CA LEU A 112 8.15 10.62 -7.16
C LEU A 112 8.16 12.04 -7.71
N LYS A 113 9.20 12.41 -8.46
CA LYS A 113 9.27 13.70 -9.15
C LYS A 113 8.18 13.85 -10.20
N ALA A 114 7.87 12.80 -10.95
CA ALA A 114 6.78 12.81 -11.93
C ALA A 114 5.41 12.96 -11.24
N LYS A 115 5.22 12.37 -10.06
CA LYS A 115 3.99 12.51 -9.27
C LYS A 115 3.86 13.95 -8.74
N SER A 116 4.92 14.55 -8.19
CA SER A 116 4.90 15.92 -7.67
C SER A 116 4.70 17.00 -8.75
N LEU A 117 5.22 16.78 -9.97
CA LEU A 117 4.97 17.65 -11.13
C LEU A 117 3.51 17.59 -11.63
N LYS A 118 2.80 16.47 -11.39
CA LYS A 118 1.37 16.35 -11.70
C LYS A 118 0.48 17.03 -10.65
N THR A 119 0.94 17.08 -9.39
CA THR A 119 0.20 17.69 -8.27
C THR A 119 0.32 19.22 -8.22
N THR A 120 1.13 19.85 -9.09
CA THR A 120 1.39 21.31 -9.02
C THR A 120 0.26 22.19 -9.59
N ALA A 121 -0.91 21.65 -9.90
CA ALA A 121 -2.06 22.41 -10.39
C ALA A 121 -3.20 22.58 -9.39
N GLU A 122 -3.35 21.73 -8.35
CA GLU A 122 -4.39 21.90 -7.33
C GLU A 122 -4.13 20.93 -6.16
N GLU A 123 -4.28 21.45 -4.93
CA GLU A 123 -4.37 20.74 -3.64
C GLU A 123 -3.09 20.30 -2.91
N GLU A 124 -2.69 21.17 -1.97
CA GLU A 124 -1.63 21.03 -0.97
C GLU A 124 -1.92 20.02 0.17
N LYS A 125 -2.85 19.06 0.01
CA LYS A 125 -3.37 18.28 1.17
C LYS A 125 -3.02 16.80 1.25
N THR A 126 -2.54 16.15 0.20
CA THR A 126 -2.16 14.72 0.25
C THR A 126 -0.65 14.57 0.04
N VAL A 127 0.13 14.83 1.10
CA VAL A 127 1.58 14.62 1.05
C VAL A 127 1.85 13.11 0.99
N SER A 128 2.21 12.61 -0.20
CA SER A 128 2.67 11.24 -0.50
C SER A 128 3.64 10.66 0.55
N PHE A 129 3.44 9.39 0.95
CA PHE A 129 4.28 8.67 1.92
C PHE A 129 5.73 8.63 1.45
N LEU A 130 5.95 8.23 0.20
CA LEU A 130 7.28 8.14 -0.37
C LEU A 130 7.98 9.50 -0.38
N ASN A 131 7.26 10.60 -0.62
CA ASN A 131 7.85 11.95 -0.55
C ASN A 131 8.24 12.37 0.88
N ARG A 132 7.59 11.83 1.91
CA ARG A 132 7.94 12.10 3.32
C ARG A 132 9.18 11.33 3.76
N PHE A 133 9.26 10.05 3.39
CA PHE A 133 10.35 9.16 3.77
C PHE A 133 11.60 9.32 2.91
N PHE A 134 11.44 9.61 1.61
CA PHE A 134 12.53 9.79 0.65
C PHE A 134 12.78 11.26 0.30
N LYS A 135 12.60 12.20 1.26
CA LYS A 135 13.09 13.57 1.10
C LYS A 135 14.53 13.53 0.56
N PRO A 136 14.90 14.42 -0.37
CA PRO A 136 16.15 14.29 -1.09
C PRO A 136 17.28 14.18 -0.08
N PHE A 137 18.06 13.10 -0.17
CA PHE A 137 19.42 13.10 0.33
C PHE A 137 20.08 14.34 -0.28
N HIS A 138 20.28 15.37 0.54
CA HIS A 138 21.00 16.58 0.17
C HIS A 138 22.48 16.28 0.01
#